data_AF-A0AAP6D1I6-F1
#
_entry.id   AF-A0AAP6D1I6-F1
#
_cell.length_a   1.000
_cell.length_b   1.000
_cell.length_c   1.000
_cell.angle_alpha   90.00
_cell.angle_beta   90.00
_cell.angle_gamma   90.00
#
_symmetry.space_group_name_H-M   'P 1'
#
loop_
_entity.id
_entity.type
_entity.pdbx_description
1 polymer ?
#
loop_
_entity_poly.entity_id
_entity_poly.type
_entity_poly.pdbx_seq_one_letter_code
_entity_poly.pdbx_strand_id
1 'polypeptide(L)'
;QWIPIKHGTDAALVAAIAHVLISEDKVDQDFLDRYCVGYDRKTLPASAPENGSYKDYIMGTGPDGIEKTPEWAQPITGIPADVILKLAREIGDAKRIYITQGWGLQRSANGEQACKAIMMLSLLRGQVGLQGGGTGAREGNHSYPFQRFPKVPNPISASIPMFLWTDAIFRGTEMTDLTDGIKGVQKLQNNIKFIWNYAGNCLINQH
;
A
#
# COMPACT_ATOMS: atom_id res chain seq x y z
N GLN A 1 16.46 -17.97 -3.47
CA GLN A 1 17.39 -17.53 -2.41
C GLN A 1 16.59 -17.09 -1.20
N TRP A 2 17.12 -17.23 0.02
CA TRP A 2 16.51 -16.69 1.23
C TRP A 2 17.27 -15.44 1.66
N ILE A 3 16.55 -14.34 1.92
CA ILE A 3 17.11 -13.07 2.38
C ILE A 3 16.46 -12.75 3.72
N PRO A 4 17.17 -12.92 4.86
CA PRO A 4 16.61 -12.65 6.16
C PRO A 4 16.45 -11.14 6.37
N ILE A 5 15.23 -10.71 6.68
CA ILE A 5 14.91 -9.31 6.99
C ILE A 5 14.57 -9.15 8.47
N LYS A 6 14.93 -8.02 9.07
CA LYS A 6 14.41 -7.63 10.39
C LYS A 6 12.90 -7.42 10.31
N HIS A 7 12.16 -7.97 11.27
CA HIS A 7 10.69 -7.89 11.31
C HIS A 7 10.19 -6.44 11.22
N GLY A 8 9.21 -6.19 10.35
CA GLY A 8 8.55 -4.89 10.20
C GLY A 8 9.33 -3.86 9.38
N THR A 9 10.38 -4.26 8.66
CA THR A 9 11.23 -3.35 7.87
C THR A 9 11.08 -3.54 6.36
N ASP A 10 10.07 -4.30 5.93
CA ASP A 10 9.80 -4.65 4.54
C ASP A 10 9.58 -3.43 3.64
N ALA A 11 8.91 -2.40 4.14
CA ALA A 11 8.70 -1.15 3.39
C ALA A 11 10.03 -0.44 3.08
N ALA A 12 11.01 -0.50 3.98
CA ALA A 12 12.34 0.09 3.74
C ALA A 12 13.12 -0.71 2.68
N LEU A 13 13.04 -2.04 2.72
CA LEU A 13 13.62 -2.89 1.66
C LEU A 13 13.00 -2.53 0.31
N VAL A 14 11.66 -2.43 0.24
CA VAL A 14 10.96 -2.12 -1.02
C VAL A 14 11.30 -0.71 -1.51
N ALA A 15 11.41 0.28 -0.62
CA ALA A 15 11.82 1.63 -1.00
C ALA A 15 13.23 1.65 -1.63
N ALA A 16 14.17 0.86 -1.09
CA ALA A 16 15.50 0.74 -1.68
C ALA A 16 15.53 -0.03 -3.00
N ILE A 17 14.69 -1.05 -3.16
CA ILE A 17 14.51 -1.71 -4.46
C ILE A 17 13.95 -0.71 -5.48
N ALA A 18 12.91 0.04 -5.11
CA ALA A 18 12.30 1.06 -5.96
C ALA A 18 13.33 2.14 -6.36
N HIS A 19 14.19 2.57 -5.44
CA HIS A 19 15.27 3.51 -5.71
C HIS A 19 16.19 3.02 -6.83
N VAL A 20 16.65 1.78 -6.77
CA VAL A 20 17.49 1.18 -7.82
C VAL A 20 16.72 1.07 -9.13
N LEU A 21 15.46 0.64 -9.10
CA LEU A 21 14.64 0.55 -10.31
C LEU A 21 14.45 1.91 -10.99
N ILE A 22 14.25 2.98 -10.20
CA ILE A 22 14.07 4.34 -10.72
C ILE A 22 15.39 4.92 -11.24
N SER A 23 16.47 4.78 -10.48
CA SER A 23 17.79 5.35 -10.83
C SER A 23 18.44 4.66 -12.04
N GLU A 24 18.15 3.37 -12.26
CA GLU A 24 18.63 2.61 -13.42
C GLU A 24 17.63 2.58 -14.60
N ASP A 25 16.56 3.39 -14.55
CA ASP A 25 15.52 3.46 -15.61
C ASP A 25 14.88 2.10 -15.93
N LYS A 26 14.66 1.28 -14.90
CA LYS A 26 14.05 -0.05 -14.98
C LYS A 26 12.58 -0.05 -14.59
N VAL A 27 11.91 1.10 -14.60
CA VAL A 27 10.46 1.21 -14.38
C VAL A 27 9.69 1.15 -15.70
N ASP A 28 8.45 0.69 -15.66
CA ASP A 28 7.53 0.78 -16.80
C ASP A 28 6.81 2.13 -16.76
N GLN A 29 7.50 3.18 -17.25
CA GLN A 29 6.98 4.55 -17.22
C GLN A 29 5.66 4.67 -17.98
N ASP A 30 5.52 3.94 -19.09
CA ASP A 30 4.33 3.91 -19.93
C ASP A 30 3.10 3.36 -19.20
N PHE A 31 3.27 2.31 -18.39
CA PHE A 31 2.24 1.79 -17.51
C PHE A 31 1.89 2.80 -16.40
N LEU A 32 2.90 3.37 -15.76
CA LEU A 32 2.74 4.31 -14.65
C LEU A 32 1.98 5.57 -15.09
N ASP A 33 2.33 6.13 -16.25
CA ASP A 33 1.67 7.30 -16.83
C ASP A 33 0.19 7.05 -17.16
N ARG A 34 -0.15 5.83 -17.58
CA ARG A 34 -1.49 5.46 -18.05
C ARG A 34 -2.42 5.02 -16.93
N TYR A 35 -1.89 4.33 -15.92
CA TYR A 35 -2.69 3.59 -14.95
C TYR A 35 -2.43 3.97 -13.50
N CYS A 36 -1.49 4.87 -13.21
CA CYS A 36 -1.19 5.31 -11.85
C CYS A 36 -1.38 6.83 -11.68
N VAL A 37 -1.72 7.21 -10.45
CA VAL A 37 -1.87 8.61 -10.02
C VAL A 37 -0.87 8.84 -8.89
N GLY A 38 -0.11 9.94 -8.97
CA GLY A 38 0.86 10.35 -7.96
C GLY A 38 2.19 9.60 -7.97
N TYR A 39 2.52 8.86 -9.04
CA TYR A 39 3.84 8.24 -9.16
C TYR A 39 4.95 9.28 -9.28
N ASP A 40 4.78 10.25 -10.17
CA ASP A 40 5.70 11.34 -10.45
C ASP A 40 4.93 12.66 -10.61
N ARG A 41 5.63 13.76 -10.89
CA ARG A 41 5.01 15.08 -11.08
C ARG A 41 3.98 15.13 -12.21
N LYS A 42 4.08 14.27 -13.24
CA LYS A 42 3.15 14.24 -14.37
C LYS A 42 1.81 13.64 -13.97
N THR A 43 1.85 12.61 -13.13
CA THR A 43 0.66 11.89 -12.65
C THR A 43 0.14 12.43 -11.32
N LEU A 44 0.82 13.40 -10.70
CA LEU A 44 0.44 13.99 -9.43
C LEU A 44 -0.78 14.93 -9.58
N PRO A 45 -1.84 14.79 -8.75
CA PRO A 45 -2.98 15.71 -8.79
C PRO A 45 -2.57 17.15 -8.45
N ALA A 46 -3.18 18.13 -9.11
CA ALA A 46 -2.89 19.55 -8.89
C ALA A 46 -3.14 20.03 -7.44
N SER A 47 -3.97 19.32 -6.69
CA SER A 47 -4.23 19.60 -5.26
C SER A 47 -3.18 19.04 -4.32
N ALA A 48 -2.25 18.20 -4.80
CA ALA A 48 -1.23 17.60 -3.97
C ALA A 48 -0.05 18.58 -3.74
N PRO A 49 0.68 18.45 -2.62
CA PRO A 49 1.87 19.26 -2.36
C PRO A 49 2.93 19.10 -3.45
N GLU A 50 3.68 20.17 -3.71
CA GLU A 50 4.88 20.10 -4.56
C GLU A 50 5.87 19.06 -4.00
N ASN A 51 6.46 18.25 -4.88
CA ASN A 51 7.31 17.10 -4.53
C ASN A 51 6.62 16.02 -3.66
N GLY A 52 5.28 15.97 -3.69
CA GLY A 52 4.49 14.96 -2.99
C GLY A 52 4.35 13.63 -3.74
N SER A 53 5.10 13.41 -4.83
CA SER A 53 5.00 12.17 -5.61
C SER A 53 5.76 11.01 -4.96
N TYR A 54 5.39 9.78 -5.30
CA TYR A 54 6.11 8.58 -4.84
C TYR A 54 7.58 8.61 -5.26
N LYS A 55 7.86 9.00 -6.51
CA LYS A 55 9.22 9.13 -7.03
C LYS A 55 10.03 10.16 -6.24
N ASP A 56 9.44 11.30 -5.88
CA ASP A 56 10.12 12.31 -5.08
C ASP A 56 10.47 11.80 -3.67
N TYR A 57 9.57 11.05 -3.04
CA TYR A 57 9.84 10.39 -1.75
C TYR A 57 11.00 9.38 -1.84
N ILE A 58 11.04 8.56 -2.90
CA ILE A 58 12.09 7.54 -3.07
C ILE A 58 13.45 8.17 -3.37
N MET A 59 13.46 9.21 -4.22
CA MET A 59 14.70 9.89 -4.64
C MET A 59 15.17 10.97 -3.65
N GLY A 60 14.47 11.17 -2.53
CA GLY A 60 14.85 12.15 -1.49
C GLY A 60 14.64 13.61 -1.88
N THR A 61 13.86 13.87 -2.94
CA THR A 61 13.45 15.23 -3.35
C THR A 61 12.12 15.66 -2.73
N GLY A 62 11.46 14.75 -2.01
CA GLY A 62 10.25 15.02 -1.23
C GLY A 62 10.51 15.68 0.14
N PRO A 63 9.46 15.85 0.96
CA PRO A 63 9.53 16.59 2.22
C PRO A 63 10.51 16.05 3.27
N ASP A 64 10.84 14.76 3.22
CA ASP A 64 11.75 14.15 4.20
C ASP A 64 13.24 14.37 3.85
N GLY A 65 13.56 14.74 2.61
CA GLY A 65 14.93 14.98 2.15
C GLY A 65 15.85 13.75 2.21
N ILE A 66 15.30 12.54 2.31
CA ILE A 66 16.10 11.31 2.50
C ILE A 66 16.03 10.47 1.24
N GLU A 67 17.16 10.25 0.58
CA GLU A 67 17.23 9.31 -0.54
C GLU A 67 17.19 7.87 -0.03
N LYS A 68 16.33 7.03 -0.61
CA LYS A 68 16.07 5.67 -0.13
C LYS A 68 17.04 4.66 -0.73
N THR A 69 18.35 4.89 -0.64
CA THR A 69 19.35 4.01 -1.26
C THR A 69 19.44 2.62 -0.58
N PRO A 70 20.08 1.62 -1.21
CA PRO A 70 20.43 0.36 -0.55
C PRO A 70 21.23 0.54 0.75
N GLU A 71 22.15 1.50 0.80
CA GLU A 71 22.96 1.82 1.98
C GLU A 71 22.11 2.40 3.12
N TRP A 72 21.09 3.20 2.78
CA TRP A 72 20.10 3.68 3.74
C TRP A 72 19.27 2.54 4.32
N ALA A 73 18.83 1.59 3.48
CA ALA A 73 18.02 0.46 3.92
C ALA A 73 18.80 -0.59 4.71
N GLN A 74 20.12 -0.74 4.50
CA GLN A 74 20.94 -1.75 5.16
C GLN A 74 20.85 -1.73 6.70
N PRO A 75 21.10 -0.61 7.42
CA PRO A 75 21.01 -0.60 8.87
C PRO A 75 19.58 -0.86 9.38
N ILE A 76 18.56 -0.43 8.62
CA ILE A 76 17.14 -0.59 8.95
C ILE A 76 16.73 -2.07 8.82
N THR A 77 16.98 -2.66 7.66
CA THR A 77 16.54 -4.02 7.30
C THR A 77 17.44 -5.12 7.84
N GLY A 78 18.71 -4.80 8.10
CA GLY A 78 19.76 -5.78 8.40
C GLY A 78 20.27 -6.53 7.16
N ILE A 79 19.79 -6.22 5.96
CA ILE A 79 20.21 -6.85 4.71
C ILE A 79 21.39 -6.05 4.13
N PRO A 80 22.51 -6.69 3.75
CA PRO A 80 23.61 -6.01 3.08
C PRO A 80 23.17 -5.25 1.81
N ALA A 81 23.69 -4.04 1.61
CA ALA A 81 23.31 -3.15 0.50
C ALA A 81 23.55 -3.80 -0.88
N ASP A 82 24.62 -4.59 -1.03
CA ASP A 82 24.92 -5.33 -2.25
C ASP A 82 23.87 -6.41 -2.55
N VAL A 83 23.30 -7.04 -1.53
CA VAL A 83 22.19 -8.01 -1.67
C VAL A 83 20.91 -7.30 -2.12
N ILE A 84 20.60 -6.13 -1.55
CA ILE A 84 19.45 -5.31 -1.96
C ILE A 84 19.61 -4.87 -3.42
N LEU A 85 20.77 -4.33 -3.78
CA LEU A 85 21.10 -3.89 -5.13
C LEU A 85 20.96 -5.04 -6.14
N LYS A 86 21.51 -6.22 -5.80
CA LYS A 86 21.40 -7.41 -6.65
C LYS A 86 19.96 -7.84 -6.85
N LEU A 87 19.17 -7.92 -5.77
CA LEU A 87 17.75 -8.28 -5.85
C LEU A 87 16.97 -7.28 -6.71
N ALA A 88 17.23 -5.98 -6.56
CA ALA A 88 16.57 -4.95 -7.34
C ALA A 88 16.87 -5.07 -8.84
N ARG A 89 18.13 -5.33 -9.21
CA ARG A 89 18.53 -5.59 -10.60
C ARG A 89 17.89 -6.87 -11.15
N GLU A 90 17.88 -7.96 -10.37
CA GLU A 90 17.18 -9.19 -10.76
C GLU A 90 15.69 -8.94 -11.05
N ILE A 91 15.01 -8.12 -10.24
CA ILE A 91 13.61 -7.72 -10.45
C ILE A 91 13.46 -6.84 -11.70
N GLY A 92 14.36 -5.87 -11.88
CA GLY A 92 14.30 -4.92 -13.00
C GLY A 92 14.60 -5.56 -14.35
N ASP A 93 15.53 -6.51 -14.40
CA ASP A 93 15.93 -7.23 -15.62
C ASP A 93 14.96 -8.36 -16.00
N ALA A 94 14.15 -8.83 -15.04
CA ALA A 94 13.13 -9.82 -15.33
C ALA A 94 12.03 -9.25 -16.23
N LYS A 95 11.74 -9.97 -17.33
CA LYS A 95 10.60 -9.68 -18.21
C LYS A 95 9.25 -9.81 -17.50
N ARG A 96 9.18 -10.75 -16.55
CA ARG A 96 7.96 -11.14 -15.84
C ARG A 96 8.31 -11.41 -14.38
N ILE A 97 7.61 -10.76 -13.46
CA ILE A 97 7.75 -11.01 -12.02
C ILE A 97 6.38 -11.31 -11.41
N TYR A 98 6.36 -12.28 -10.52
CA TYR A 98 5.21 -12.59 -9.68
C TYR A 98 5.62 -12.36 -8.23
N ILE A 99 5.02 -11.33 -7.63
CA ILE A 99 5.23 -10.99 -6.23
C ILE A 99 3.97 -11.38 -5.47
N THR A 100 4.12 -12.22 -4.45
CA THR A 100 3.04 -12.56 -3.51
C THR A 100 3.50 -12.31 -2.10
N GLN A 101 2.61 -11.74 -1.29
CA GLN A 101 2.84 -11.49 0.12
C GLN A 101 1.86 -12.32 0.98
N GLY A 102 2.36 -12.85 2.08
CA GLY A 102 1.53 -13.54 3.07
C GLY A 102 0.70 -12.58 3.92
N TRP A 103 -0.09 -13.12 4.84
CA TRP A 103 -0.88 -12.31 5.76
C TRP A 103 -0.14 -11.87 7.03
N GLY A 104 1.11 -12.29 7.23
CA GLY A 104 1.88 -11.92 8.42
C GLY A 104 2.14 -10.42 8.47
N LEU A 105 2.52 -9.84 7.34
CA LEU A 105 2.94 -8.43 7.22
C LEU A 105 1.86 -7.44 7.69
N GLN A 106 0.60 -7.65 7.27
CA GLN A 106 -0.53 -6.79 7.67
C GLN A 106 -1.03 -7.03 9.11
N ARG A 107 -0.30 -7.78 9.95
CA ARG A 107 -0.61 -7.97 11.37
C ARG A 107 0.39 -7.27 12.29
N SER A 108 1.13 -6.31 11.78
CA SER A 108 1.96 -5.38 12.56
C SER A 108 1.41 -3.96 12.45
N ALA A 109 1.90 -3.05 13.30
CA ALA A 109 1.68 -1.62 13.11
C ALA A 109 2.13 -1.18 11.69
N ASN A 110 1.39 -0.26 11.07
CA ASN A 110 1.59 0.20 9.70
C ASN A 110 1.54 -0.90 8.63
N GLY A 111 0.84 -2.02 8.92
CA GLY A 111 0.82 -3.20 8.08
C GLY A 111 0.23 -2.95 6.70
N GLU A 112 -0.77 -2.08 6.60
CA GLU A 112 -1.33 -1.62 5.32
C GLU A 112 -0.31 -0.86 4.47
N GLN A 113 0.56 -0.04 5.08
CA GLN A 113 1.62 0.67 4.35
C GLN A 113 2.68 -0.31 3.85
N ALA A 114 3.06 -1.29 4.68
CA ALA A 114 3.99 -2.34 4.27
C ALA A 114 3.42 -3.18 3.12
N CYS A 115 2.13 -3.54 3.17
CA CYS A 115 1.46 -4.23 2.07
C CYS A 115 1.41 -3.41 0.79
N LYS A 116 1.08 -2.12 0.89
CA LYS A 116 1.08 -1.18 -0.25
C LYS A 116 2.47 -1.03 -0.85
N ALA A 117 3.51 -0.93 -0.03
CA ALA A 117 4.89 -0.85 -0.48
C ALA A 117 5.22 -2.05 -1.39
N ILE A 118 4.94 -3.29 -0.95
CA ILE A 118 5.18 -4.49 -1.77
C ILE A 118 4.42 -4.44 -3.10
N MET A 119 3.16 -3.97 -3.10
CA MET A 119 2.37 -3.83 -4.33
C MET A 119 3.01 -2.84 -5.31
N MET A 120 3.73 -1.82 -4.83
CA MET A 120 4.45 -0.87 -5.70
C MET A 120 5.43 -1.55 -6.63
N LEU A 121 6.10 -2.64 -6.23
CA LEU A 121 7.04 -3.35 -7.11
C LEU A 121 6.34 -3.90 -8.37
N SER A 122 5.09 -4.36 -8.24
CA SER A 122 4.32 -4.83 -9.39
C SER A 122 3.85 -3.67 -10.28
N LEU A 123 3.54 -2.51 -9.68
CA LEU A 123 3.17 -1.30 -10.42
C LEU A 123 4.36 -0.69 -11.15
N LEU A 124 5.50 -0.54 -10.47
CA LEU A 124 6.75 -0.01 -11.04
C LEU A 124 7.23 -0.83 -12.24
N ARG A 125 6.91 -2.12 -12.30
CA ARG A 125 7.26 -3.01 -13.42
C ARG A 125 6.08 -3.29 -14.36
N GLY A 126 4.93 -2.62 -14.20
CA GLY A 126 3.77 -2.76 -15.10
C GLY A 126 3.18 -4.17 -15.18
N GLN A 127 3.19 -4.93 -14.08
CA GLN A 127 2.88 -6.37 -14.09
C GLN A 127 1.39 -6.70 -13.91
N VAL A 128 0.58 -5.70 -13.57
CA VAL A 128 -0.85 -5.88 -13.30
C VAL A 128 -1.59 -6.20 -14.60
N GLY A 129 -2.45 -7.22 -14.57
CA GLY A 129 -3.26 -7.63 -15.72
C GLY A 129 -2.54 -8.53 -16.74
N LEU A 130 -1.27 -8.87 -16.49
CA LEU A 130 -0.48 -9.71 -17.39
C LEU A 130 -0.37 -11.15 -16.87
N GLN A 131 -0.37 -12.12 -17.79
CA GLN A 131 -0.20 -13.53 -17.45
C GLN A 131 1.18 -13.78 -16.83
N GLY A 132 1.20 -14.47 -15.68
CA GLY A 132 2.41 -14.69 -14.88
C GLY A 132 2.89 -13.46 -14.11
N GLY A 133 2.18 -12.33 -14.23
CA GLY A 133 2.36 -11.14 -13.42
C GLY A 133 1.45 -11.18 -12.20
N GLY A 134 1.19 -10.02 -11.59
CA GLY A 134 0.33 -9.93 -10.43
C GLY A 134 0.20 -8.51 -9.91
N THR A 135 -0.57 -8.37 -8.84
CA THR A 135 -0.77 -7.08 -8.15
C THR A 135 0.23 -6.86 -7.01
N GLY A 136 1.07 -7.84 -6.69
CA GLY A 136 1.86 -7.86 -5.47
C GLY A 136 1.05 -8.19 -4.22
N ALA A 137 -0.26 -8.42 -4.34
CA ALA A 137 -1.09 -8.93 -3.26
C ALA A 137 -0.96 -10.45 -3.13
N ARG A 138 -1.57 -11.01 -2.08
CA ARG A 138 -1.65 -12.46 -1.90
C ARG A 138 -2.37 -13.14 -3.06
N GLU A 139 -1.98 -14.37 -3.37
CA GLU A 139 -2.73 -15.25 -4.28
C GLU A 139 -4.20 -15.41 -3.85
N GLY A 140 -5.08 -15.62 -4.83
CA GLY A 140 -6.46 -15.99 -4.57
C GLY A 140 -6.54 -17.28 -3.76
N ASN A 141 -7.56 -17.40 -2.91
CA ASN A 141 -7.80 -18.60 -2.12
C ASN A 141 -9.10 -19.27 -2.54
N HIS A 142 -9.13 -20.61 -2.49
CA HIS A 142 -10.38 -21.35 -2.61
C HIS A 142 -11.19 -21.17 -1.32
N SER A 143 -12.45 -20.72 -1.45
CA SER A 143 -13.31 -20.51 -0.29
C SER A 143 -14.00 -21.81 0.09
N TYR A 144 -13.73 -22.30 1.29
CA TYR A 144 -14.54 -23.35 1.89
C TYR A 144 -15.74 -22.73 2.61
N PRO A 145 -16.96 -23.28 2.44
CA PRO A 145 -18.12 -22.79 3.16
C PRO A 145 -17.93 -23.03 4.66
N PHE A 146 -17.92 -21.96 5.44
CA PHE A 146 -17.89 -22.01 6.90
C PHE A 146 -19.25 -21.59 7.45
N GLN A 147 -19.77 -22.34 8.43
CA GLN A 147 -21.01 -21.98 9.11
C GLN A 147 -20.79 -20.69 9.91
N ARG A 148 -21.54 -19.64 9.56
CA ARG A 148 -21.49 -18.36 10.27
C ARG A 148 -22.65 -18.30 11.25
N PHE A 149 -22.47 -17.57 12.35
CA PHE A 149 -23.60 -17.20 13.18
C PHE A 149 -24.69 -16.50 12.34
N PRO A 150 -25.99 -16.76 12.61
CA PRO A 150 -27.07 -16.06 11.96
C PRO A 150 -26.84 -14.55 12.07
N LYS A 151 -26.75 -13.87 10.92
CA LYS A 151 -26.66 -12.41 10.90
C LYS A 151 -28.05 -11.85 11.19
N VAL A 152 -28.18 -11.08 12.25
CA VAL A 152 -29.34 -10.19 12.41
C VAL A 152 -29.26 -9.12 11.32
N PRO A 153 -30.32 -8.86 10.53
CA PRO A 153 -30.31 -7.79 9.55
C PRO A 153 -29.95 -6.46 10.23
N ASN A 154 -28.92 -5.78 9.71
CA ASN A 154 -28.59 -4.43 10.17
C ASN A 154 -29.61 -3.46 9.55
N PRO A 155 -30.47 -2.79 10.34
CA PRO A 155 -31.45 -1.85 9.80
C PRO A 155 -30.79 -0.57 9.25
N ILE A 156 -29.51 -0.33 9.54
CA ILE A 156 -28.75 0.82 9.07
C ILE A 156 -28.09 0.51 7.73
N SER A 157 -28.49 1.24 6.68
CA SER A 157 -27.89 1.14 5.34
C SER A 157 -26.57 1.92 5.21
N ALA A 158 -26.36 2.91 6.08
CA ALA A 158 -25.16 3.74 6.06
C ALA A 158 -23.91 2.92 6.38
N SER A 159 -22.87 3.06 5.56
CA SER A 159 -21.55 2.49 5.83
C SER A 159 -20.44 3.46 5.44
N ILE A 160 -19.35 3.43 6.20
CA ILE A 160 -18.17 4.27 5.97
C ILE A 160 -17.00 3.42 5.43
N PRO A 161 -16.06 3.99 4.67
CA PRO A 161 -14.79 3.32 4.42
C PRO A 161 -14.06 3.05 5.73
N MET A 162 -13.49 1.85 5.86
CA MET A 162 -12.82 1.41 7.10
C MET A 162 -11.74 2.41 7.55
N PHE A 163 -10.99 3.04 6.64
CA PHE A 163 -9.91 3.96 7.01
C PHE A 163 -10.36 5.34 7.49
N LEU A 164 -11.66 5.65 7.41
CA LEU A 164 -12.20 6.95 7.80
C LEU A 164 -12.99 6.90 9.11
N TRP A 165 -12.81 5.85 9.93
CA TRP A 165 -13.52 5.73 11.21
C TRP A 165 -13.11 6.84 12.19
N THR A 166 -11.85 7.28 12.18
CA THR A 166 -11.35 8.41 12.99
C THR A 166 -11.99 9.71 12.55
N ASP A 167 -11.99 9.98 11.25
CA ASP A 167 -12.69 11.12 10.64
C ASP A 167 -14.18 11.11 10.99
N ALA A 168 -14.83 9.95 10.94
CA ALA A 168 -16.24 9.82 11.28
C ALA A 168 -16.54 10.11 12.76
N ILE A 169 -15.56 10.00 13.66
CA ILE A 169 -15.69 10.44 15.07
C ILE A 169 -15.64 11.98 15.17
N PHE A 170 -14.70 12.62 14.46
CA PHE A 170 -14.47 14.06 14.58
C PHE A 170 -15.42 14.91 13.71
N ARG A 171 -15.58 14.52 12.45
CA ARG A 171 -16.28 15.28 11.40
C ARG A 171 -17.33 14.44 10.66
N GLY A 172 -17.88 13.40 11.29
CA GLY A 172 -18.89 12.54 10.67
C GLY A 172 -20.02 13.31 9.99
N THR A 173 -20.57 14.34 10.63
CA THR A 173 -21.62 15.22 10.06
C THR A 173 -21.16 16.11 8.90
N GLU A 174 -19.92 16.01 8.44
CA GLU A 174 -19.41 16.66 7.24
C GLU A 174 -19.18 15.65 6.10
N MET A 175 -19.10 14.35 6.42
CA MET A 175 -18.75 13.30 5.48
C MET A 175 -19.88 12.94 4.52
N THR A 176 -19.58 12.86 3.23
CA THR A 176 -20.55 12.58 2.16
C THR A 176 -20.18 11.39 1.28
N ASP A 177 -21.15 10.90 0.50
CA ASP A 177 -20.91 9.88 -0.53
C ASP A 177 -19.92 10.35 -1.61
N LEU A 178 -19.94 11.63 -1.95
CA LEU A 178 -19.07 12.24 -2.98
C LEU A 178 -17.63 12.43 -2.52
N THR A 179 -17.41 12.86 -1.28
CA THR A 179 -16.09 13.26 -0.78
C THR A 179 -15.40 12.18 0.06
N ASP A 180 -16.18 11.31 0.71
CA ASP A 180 -15.68 10.37 1.71
C ASP A 180 -16.11 8.93 1.45
N GLY A 181 -16.73 8.65 0.30
CA GLY A 181 -17.10 7.30 -0.10
C GLY A 181 -18.13 6.64 0.83
N ILE A 182 -18.96 7.44 1.51
CA ILE A 182 -20.11 6.94 2.28
C ILE A 182 -21.05 6.18 1.34
N LYS A 183 -21.57 5.04 1.80
CA LYS A 183 -22.55 4.24 1.04
C LYS A 183 -23.85 4.12 1.81
N GLY A 184 -24.95 3.99 1.06
CA GLY A 184 -26.30 3.77 1.60
C GLY A 184 -27.02 5.02 2.12
N VAL A 185 -26.32 6.15 2.23
CA VAL A 185 -26.85 7.49 2.51
C VAL A 185 -25.98 8.54 1.82
N GLN A 186 -26.52 9.72 1.51
CA GLN A 186 -25.75 10.83 0.93
C GLN A 186 -24.76 11.45 1.94
N LYS A 187 -25.13 11.47 3.22
CA LYS A 187 -24.38 12.14 4.28
C LYS A 187 -24.65 11.48 5.63
N LEU A 188 -23.62 11.35 6.46
CA LEU A 188 -23.82 10.87 7.83
C LEU A 188 -24.54 11.95 8.64
N GLN A 189 -25.55 11.52 9.41
CA GLN A 189 -26.35 12.42 10.24
C GLN A 189 -25.71 12.68 11.61
N ASN A 190 -24.75 11.85 12.01
CA ASN A 190 -24.12 11.90 13.33
C ASN A 190 -22.64 11.54 13.23
N ASN A 191 -21.85 12.09 14.14
CA ASN A 191 -20.51 11.59 14.41
C ASN A 191 -20.57 10.25 15.15
N ILE A 192 -19.60 9.38 14.91
CA ILE A 192 -19.46 8.12 15.65
C ILE A 192 -19.11 8.44 17.10
N LYS A 193 -19.91 7.89 18.03
CA LYS A 193 -19.70 8.02 19.49
C LYS A 193 -19.27 6.70 20.14
N PHE A 194 -19.47 5.59 19.46
CA PHE A 194 -19.17 4.25 19.96
C PHE A 194 -18.78 3.34 18.81
N ILE A 195 -17.72 2.55 18.99
CA ILE A 195 -17.30 1.53 18.04
C ILE A 195 -17.26 0.19 18.78
N TRP A 196 -18.03 -0.77 18.28
CA TRP A 196 -17.91 -2.17 18.67
C TRP A 196 -17.04 -2.90 17.66
N ASN A 197 -15.84 -3.30 18.06
CA ASN A 197 -14.95 -4.12 17.24
C ASN A 197 -14.80 -5.50 17.88
N TYR A 198 -15.28 -6.53 17.19
CA TYR A 198 -15.20 -7.92 17.64
C TYR A 198 -14.35 -8.73 16.67
N ALA A 199 -13.30 -9.37 17.19
CA ALA A 199 -12.35 -10.18 16.43
C ALA A 199 -11.79 -9.48 15.17
N GLY A 200 -11.73 -8.15 15.19
CA GLY A 200 -11.22 -7.31 14.11
C GLY A 200 -9.97 -6.55 14.51
N ASN A 201 -9.09 -6.34 13.54
CA ASN A 201 -7.79 -5.70 13.71
C ASN A 201 -7.79 -4.21 13.28
N CYS A 202 -8.91 -3.72 12.81
CA CYS A 202 -9.04 -2.41 12.16
C CYS A 202 -8.76 -1.20 13.05
N LEU A 203 -8.88 -1.34 14.37
CA LEU A 203 -8.69 -0.21 15.29
C LEU A 203 -7.25 -0.08 15.82
N ILE A 204 -6.38 -1.08 15.62
CA ILE A 204 -5.09 -1.15 16.31
C ILE A 204 -3.91 -1.26 15.33
N ASN A 205 -4.00 -2.11 14.31
CA ASN A 205 -2.84 -2.45 13.46
C ASN A 205 -3.13 -2.50 11.95
N GLN A 206 -4.36 -2.19 11.53
CA GLN A 206 -4.73 -2.04 10.11
C GLN A 206 -5.23 -0.60 9.83
N HIS A 207 -4.52 0.40 10.38
CA HIS A 207 -4.78 1.82 10.22
C HIS A 207 -3.48 2.56 9.97
#